data_AF-A0A2N6A2U3-F1
#
_entry.id   AF-A0A2N6A2U3-F1
#
_cell.length_a   1.000
_cell.length_b   1.000
_cell.length_c   1.000
_cell.angle_alpha   90.00
_cell.angle_beta   90.00
_cell.angle_gamma   90.00
#
_symmetry.space_group_name_H-M   'P 1'
#
loop_
_entity.id
_entity.type
_entity.pdbx_description
1 polymer ?
#
loop_
_entity_poly.entity_id
_entity_poly.type
_entity_poly.pdbx_seq_one_letter_code
_entity_poly.pdbx_strand_id
1 'polypeptide(L)'
;MITKDITIEDLVEDVPGSVKYMMDQGIKCIACGEPIWGTLEEAAREKGFGDADIEKFVTDLNNLLENPPDDPAGGKRIETKKID
;
A
#
# COMPACT_ATOMS: atom_id res chain seq x y z
N MET A 1 -9.74 3.13 11.35
CA MET A 1 -9.13 4.46 11.12
C MET A 1 -7.63 4.26 11.07
N ILE A 2 -7.03 4.60 9.94
CA ILE A 2 -5.60 4.40 9.67
C ILE A 2 -4.81 5.56 10.27
N THR A 3 -3.65 5.29 10.85
CA THR A 3 -2.69 6.30 11.36
C THR A 3 -1.30 6.02 10.80
N LYS A 4 -0.39 7.00 10.92
CA LYS A 4 1.00 6.85 10.43
C LYS A 4 1.82 5.78 11.16
N ASP A 5 1.40 5.43 12.37
CA ASP A 5 2.02 4.40 13.21
C ASP A 5 1.50 2.98 12.89
N ILE A 6 0.51 2.87 11.99
CA ILE A 6 0.01 1.56 11.57
C ILE A 6 1.15 0.74 10.95
N THR A 7 1.22 -0.54 11.28
CA THR A 7 2.15 -1.45 10.62
C THR A 7 1.69 -1.71 9.19
N ILE A 8 2.63 -1.94 8.28
CA ILE A 8 2.27 -2.30 6.90
C ILE A 8 1.43 -3.59 6.85
N GLU A 9 1.65 -4.52 7.77
CA GLU A 9 0.86 -5.75 7.89
C GLU A 9 -0.61 -5.45 8.19
N ASP A 10 -0.86 -4.72 9.28
CA ASP A 10 -2.21 -4.36 9.72
C ASP A 10 -2.91 -3.49 8.66
N LEU A 11 -2.17 -2.58 8.02
CA LEU A 11 -2.68 -1.77 6.92
C LEU A 11 -3.14 -2.60 5.71
N VAL A 12 -2.40 -3.64 5.34
CA VAL A 12 -2.75 -4.50 4.20
C VAL A 12 -3.90 -5.45 4.56
N GLU A 13 -4.01 -5.86 5.82
CA GLU A 13 -5.15 -6.62 6.33
C GLU A 13 -6.44 -5.78 6.34
N ASP A 14 -6.39 -4.54 6.84
CA ASP A 14 -7.55 -3.63 6.89
C ASP A 14 -7.91 -3.08 5.49
N VAL A 15 -6.90 -2.71 4.71
CA VAL A 15 -7.05 -2.08 3.40
C VAL A 15 -6.19 -2.83 2.37
N PRO A 16 -6.69 -3.92 1.76
CA PRO A 16 -5.92 -4.68 0.78
C PRO A 16 -5.50 -3.84 -0.46
N GLY A 17 -6.22 -2.77 -0.76
CA GLY A 17 -5.86 -1.82 -1.82
C GLY A 17 -4.72 -0.85 -1.49
N SER A 18 -4.30 -0.79 -0.23
CA SER A 18 -3.15 -0.01 0.21
C SER A 18 -1.86 -0.44 -0.49
N VAL A 19 -1.69 -1.74 -0.79
CA VAL A 19 -0.51 -2.26 -1.49
C VAL A 19 -0.34 -1.60 -2.85
N LYS A 20 -1.43 -1.53 -3.63
CA LYS A 20 -1.42 -0.90 -4.95
C LYS A 20 -1.14 0.60 -4.85
N TYR A 21 -1.79 1.26 -3.89
CA TYR A 21 -1.58 2.68 -3.62
C TYR A 21 -0.11 2.99 -3.29
N MET A 22 0.45 2.26 -2.33
CA MET A 22 1.85 2.41 -1.92
C MET A 22 2.82 2.13 -3.08
N MET A 23 2.55 1.10 -3.89
CA MET A 23 3.34 0.80 -5.09
C MET A 23 3.32 1.95 -6.11
N ASP A 24 2.17 2.59 -6.33
CA ASP A 24 2.03 3.75 -7.22
C ASP A 24 2.85 4.96 -6.72
N GLN A 25 2.86 5.16 -5.39
CA GLN A 25 3.71 6.16 -4.74
C GLN A 25 5.20 5.77 -4.72
N GLY A 26 5.57 4.57 -5.20
CA GLY A 26 6.96 4.09 -5.23
C GLY A 26 7.45 3.49 -3.90
N ILE A 27 6.54 3.28 -2.95
CA ILE A 27 6.82 2.58 -1.69
C ILE A 27 6.67 1.08 -1.97
N LYS A 28 7.80 0.37 -2.05
CA LYS A 28 7.81 -1.08 -2.29
C LYS A 28 7.49 -1.84 -1.00
N CYS A 29 6.31 -2.44 -0.93
CA CYS A 29 5.89 -3.24 0.22
C CYS A 29 6.45 -4.68 0.19
N ILE A 30 6.93 -5.17 -0.97
CA ILE A 30 7.39 -6.56 -1.15
C ILE A 30 8.72 -6.55 -1.90
N ALA A 31 9.82 -6.77 -1.17
CA ALA A 31 11.12 -7.04 -1.76
C ALA A 31 11.56 -8.45 -1.33
N CYS A 32 11.61 -9.38 -2.29
CA CYS A 32 12.45 -10.57 -2.20
C CYS A 32 12.27 -11.48 -0.96
N GLY A 33 11.03 -11.66 -0.48
CA GLY A 33 10.70 -12.75 0.47
C GLY A 33 10.91 -12.45 1.96
N GLU A 34 11.43 -11.28 2.32
CA GLU A 34 11.42 -10.78 3.70
C GLU A 34 10.55 -9.52 3.76
N PRO A 35 9.46 -9.53 4.54
CA PRO A 35 8.56 -8.40 4.63
C PRO A 35 9.28 -7.22 5.31
N ILE A 36 9.12 -6.02 4.77
CA ILE A 36 9.51 -4.79 5.49
C ILE A 36 8.50 -4.62 6.62
N TRP A 37 8.81 -5.20 7.78
CA TRP A 37 8.03 -5.06 9.00
C TRP A 37 8.40 -3.75 9.69
N GLY A 38 7.60 -2.72 9.40
CA GLY A 38 7.70 -1.39 9.99
C GLY A 38 6.36 -0.66 9.86
N THR A 39 6.32 0.60 10.29
CA THR A 39 5.12 1.43 10.16
C THR A 39 5.03 2.12 8.80
N LEU A 40 3.84 2.62 8.46
CA LEU A 40 3.64 3.47 7.28
C LEU A 40 4.62 4.66 7.29
N GLU A 41 4.83 5.28 8.45
CA GLU A 41 5.79 6.37 8.62
C GLU A 41 7.21 5.92 8.27
N GLU A 42 7.69 4.80 8.81
CA GLU A 42 9.05 4.31 8.55
C GLU A 42 9.27 3.98 7.08
N ALA A 43 8.33 3.25 6.47
CA ALA A 43 8.40 2.89 5.05
C ALA A 43 8.45 4.13 4.15
N ALA A 44 7.65 5.15 4.46
CA ALA A 44 7.64 6.41 3.74
C ALA A 44 8.94 7.20 3.95
N ARG A 45 9.40 7.34 5.20
CA ARG A 45 10.66 8.04 5.53
C ARG A 45 11.87 7.42 4.84
N GLU A 46 11.93 6.08 4.75
CA GLU A 46 13.02 5.38 4.08
C GLU A 46 13.10 5.74 2.58
N LYS A 47 11.96 6.05 1.94
CA LYS A 47 11.93 6.52 0.55
C LYS A 47 12.16 8.04 0.43
N GLY A 48 12.32 8.75 1.54
CA GLY A 48 12.54 10.20 1.56
C GLY A 48 11.27 11.03 1.63
N PHE A 49 10.12 10.42 1.94
CA PHE A 49 8.87 11.17 2.15
C PHE A 49 8.91 11.93 3.48
N GLY A 50 8.37 13.15 3.47
CA GLY A 50 8.26 14.00 4.65
C GLY A 50 6.95 13.79 5.40
N ASP A 51 6.82 14.46 6.55
CA ASP A 51 5.62 14.42 7.40
C ASP A 51 4.35 14.79 6.60
N ALA A 52 4.43 15.82 5.76
CA ALA A 52 3.31 16.27 4.94
C ALA A 52 2.85 15.22 3.91
N ASP A 53 3.77 14.40 3.39
CA ASP A 53 3.43 13.32 2.46
C ASP A 53 2.83 12.14 3.22
N ILE A 54 3.37 11.83 4.40
CA ILE A 54 2.83 10.78 5.28
C ILE A 54 1.40 11.11 5.71
N GLU A 55 1.11 12.36 6.06
CA GLU A 55 -0.26 12.80 6.38
C GLU A 55 -1.21 12.66 5.18
N LYS A 56 -0.74 12.94 3.96
CA LYS A 56 -1.52 12.68 2.74
C LYS A 56 -1.79 11.20 2.56
N PHE A 57 -0.79 10.34 2.76
CA PHE A 57 -0.97 8.88 2.66
C PHE A 57 -2.00 8.38 3.67
N VAL A 58 -1.92 8.82 4.93
CA VAL A 58 -2.92 8.48 5.96
C VAL A 58 -4.32 8.93 5.52
N THR A 59 -4.45 10.12 4.97
CA THR A 59 -5.74 10.64 4.48
C THR A 59 -6.28 9.79 3.34
N ASP A 60 -5.46 9.45 2.35
CA ASP A 60 -5.85 8.65 1.20
C ASP A 60 -6.24 7.22 1.61
N LEU A 61 -5.47 6.60 2.50
CA LEU A 61 -5.73 5.27 3.04
C LEU A 61 -7.03 5.21 3.85
N ASN A 62 -7.35 6.25 4.63
CA ASN A 62 -8.66 6.32 5.30
C ASN A 62 -9.79 6.48 4.28
N ASN A 63 -9.61 7.27 3.21
CA ASN A 63 -10.61 7.37 2.15
C ASN A 63 -10.81 6.02 1.42
N LEU A 64 -9.75 5.26 1.19
CA LEU A 64 -9.80 3.92 0.61
C LEU A 64 -10.49 2.90 1.54
N LEU A 65 -10.32 3.04 2.84
CA LEU A 65 -11.02 2.21 3.84
C LEU A 65 -12.54 2.48 3.79
N GLU A 66 -12.96 3.75 3.70
CA GLU A 66 -14.37 4.12 3.65
C GLU A 66 -15.02 3.90 2.27
N ASN A 67 -14.25 4.08 1.19
CA ASN A 67 -14.68 3.97 -0.20
C ASN A 67 -13.71 3.05 -0.97
N PRO A 68 -13.75 1.73 -0.72
CA PRO A 68 -12.87 0.80 -1.40
C PRO A 68 -13.19 0.78 -2.90
N PRO A 69 -12.17 0.83 -3.79
CA PRO A 69 -12.41 0.67 -5.21
C PRO A 69 -12.98 -0.73 -5.49
N ASP A 70 -13.78 -0.86 -6.56
CA ASP A 70 -14.42 -2.12 -6.99
C ASP A 70 -13.41 -3.26 -7.22
N ASP A 71 -12.14 -2.91 -7.49
CA ASP A 71 -11.00 -3.83 -7.59
C ASP A 71 -9.86 -3.41 -6.64
N PRO A 72 -9.88 -3.81 -5.36
CA PRO A 72 -8.88 -3.39 -4.38
C PRO A 72 -7.53 -4.05 -4.61
N ALA A 73 -7.47 -5.26 -5.17
CA ALA A 73 -6.22 -6.01 -5.30
C ALA A 73 -5.38 -5.67 -6.54
N GLY A 74 -5.92 -4.91 -7.52
CA GLY A 74 -5.18 -4.46 -8.70
C GLY A 74 -4.54 -5.58 -9.53
N GLY A 75 -4.96 -6.82 -9.32
CA GLY A 75 -4.40 -8.00 -9.96
C GLY A 75 -5.05 -8.19 -11.31
N LYS A 76 -4.61 -7.44 -12.33
CA LYS A 76 -4.90 -7.84 -13.71
C LYS A 76 -4.21 -9.18 -13.93
N ARG A 77 -4.97 -10.26 -13.75
CA ARG A 77 -4.59 -11.62 -14.11
C ARG A 77 -4.18 -11.55 -15.58
N ILE A 78 -2.88 -11.61 -15.85
CA ILE A 78 -2.39 -11.79 -17.21
C ILE A 78 -2.96 -13.12 -17.70
N GLU A 79 -4.02 -13.06 -18.51
CA GLU A 79 -4.45 -14.19 -19.32
C GLU A 79 -3.29 -14.53 -20.24
N THR A 80 -2.54 -15.57 -19.88
CA THR A 80 -1.54 -16.15 -20.76
C THR A 80 -2.30 -16.73 -21.96
N LYS A 81 -2.36 -15.95 -23.05
CA LYS A 81 -2.72 -16.51 -24.35
C LYS A 81 -1.66 -17.56 -24.68
N LYS A 82 -1.98 -18.83 -24.43
CA LYS A 82 -1.38 -19.96 -25.14
C LYS A 82 -1.53 -19.68 -26.63
N ILE A 83 -0.42 -19.46 -27.31
CA ILE A 83 -0.36 -19.53 -28.77
C ILE A 83 0.02 -20.98 -29.09
N ASP A 84 -0.74 -21.60 -29.99
CA ASP A 84 -0.61 -22.97 -30.48
C ASP A 84 0.69 -23.15 -31.30
#